data_AF-A0A4V1RTY7-F1
#
_entry.id   AF-A0A4V1RTY7-F1
#
_cell.length_a   1.000
_cell.length_b   1.000
_cell.length_c   1.000
_cell.angle_alpha   90.00
_cell.angle_beta   90.00
_cell.angle_gamma   90.00
#
_symmetry.space_group_name_H-M   'P 1'
#
loop_
_entity.id
_entity.type
_entity.pdbx_description
1 polymer ?
#
loop_
_entity_poly.entity_id
_entity_poly.type
_entity_poly.pdbx_seq_one_letter_code
_entity_poly.pdbx_strand_id
1 'polypeptide(L)'
;MSAASQDRRRKQATGGGDRTTAGGGSPDAVAAELRDLVHQAAGNVVGKTVAAQVRQAARHLGYPAESWRVREAWYGRAGAWSATAVDDLRRRFAAWRARETGPSTLAQRVGEVRRLLVDLDRQIAGLEAEVAGMHGRGSSSDA
;
A
#
# COMPACT_ATOMS: atom_id res chain seq x y z
N MET A 1 -44.09 -44.92 19.48
CA MET A 1 -42.97 -43.95 19.60
C MET A 1 -41.69 -44.78 19.70
N SER A 2 -40.65 -44.58 18.90
CA SER A 2 -40.02 -43.28 18.69
C SER A 2 -39.37 -43.13 17.31
N ALA A 3 -39.92 -42.23 16.51
CA ALA A 3 -39.26 -41.62 15.34
C ALA A 3 -38.00 -40.80 15.72
N ALA A 4 -37.76 -40.58 17.02
CA ALA A 4 -36.66 -39.77 17.54
C ALA A 4 -35.26 -40.43 17.45
N SER A 5 -35.16 -41.74 17.21
CA SER A 5 -33.87 -42.44 17.15
C SER A 5 -33.24 -42.48 15.75
N GLN A 6 -34.03 -42.36 14.68
CA GLN A 6 -33.48 -42.31 13.31
C GLN A 6 -33.02 -40.91 12.90
N ASP A 7 -33.54 -39.86 13.53
CA ASP A 7 -33.21 -38.47 13.19
C ASP A 7 -31.81 -38.04 13.69
N ARG A 8 -31.26 -38.70 14.72
CA ARG A 8 -29.88 -38.43 15.18
C ARG A 8 -28.82 -38.96 14.22
N ARG A 9 -29.11 -40.00 13.43
CA ARG A 9 -28.12 -40.59 12.50
C ARG A 9 -27.97 -39.80 11.20
N ARG A 10 -28.96 -38.96 10.84
CA ARG A 10 -28.87 -38.07 9.66
C ARG A 10 -28.20 -36.73 9.93
N LYS A 11 -28.04 -36.32 11.20
CA LYS A 11 -27.38 -35.04 11.54
C LYS A 11 -25.86 -35.11 11.71
N GLN A 12 -25.23 -36.28 11.53
CA GLN A 12 -23.77 -36.41 11.53
C GLN A 12 -23.13 -36.37 10.13
N ALA A 13 -23.91 -36.20 9.06
CA ALA A 13 -23.42 -36.24 7.68
C ALA A 13 -23.08 -34.86 7.06
N THR A 14 -23.05 -33.78 7.84
CA THR A 14 -22.75 -32.41 7.35
C THR A 14 -21.71 -31.66 8.17
N GLY A 15 -20.90 -32.38 8.94
CA GLY A 15 -19.75 -31.81 9.65
C GLY A 15 -18.44 -32.28 9.03
N GLY A 16 -17.66 -31.36 8.50
CA GLY A 16 -16.24 -31.60 8.24
C GLY A 16 -15.91 -32.00 6.80
N GLY A 17 -16.29 -31.17 5.83
CA GLY A 17 -15.57 -31.13 4.57
C GLY A 17 -14.21 -30.50 4.82
N ASP A 18 -13.26 -31.30 5.29
CA ASP A 18 -11.84 -30.98 5.43
C ASP A 18 -11.30 -30.70 4.02
N ARG A 19 -11.43 -29.45 3.58
CA ARG A 19 -10.80 -28.95 2.35
C ARG A 19 -9.36 -28.59 2.70
N THR A 20 -8.57 -29.61 3.02
CA THR A 20 -7.11 -29.53 2.95
C THR A 20 -6.75 -29.57 1.46
N THR A 21 -6.89 -28.44 0.78
CA THR A 21 -6.24 -28.24 -0.51
C THR A 21 -4.75 -28.17 -0.24
N ALA A 22 -4.02 -29.20 -0.67
CA ALA A 22 -2.58 -29.24 -0.72
C ALA A 22 -2.02 -27.88 -1.18
N GLY A 23 -1.28 -27.21 -0.28
CA GLY A 23 -0.57 -25.97 -0.56
C GLY A 23 -1.26 -24.64 -0.22
N GLY A 24 -2.52 -24.63 0.25
CA GLY A 24 -3.25 -23.38 0.58
C GLY A 24 -3.84 -23.41 1.99
N GLY A 25 -3.58 -22.37 2.78
CA GLY A 25 -4.10 -22.26 4.16
C GLY A 25 -5.63 -22.34 4.26
N SER A 26 -6.14 -22.67 5.45
CA SER A 26 -7.59 -22.74 5.74
C SER A 26 -8.34 -21.51 5.18
N PRO A 27 -9.58 -21.66 4.68
CA PRO A 27 -10.45 -20.54 4.31
C PRO A 27 -10.45 -19.39 5.33
N ASP A 28 -10.40 -19.72 6.63
CA ASP A 28 -10.36 -18.73 7.71
C ASP A 28 -9.02 -17.98 7.77
N ALA A 29 -7.91 -18.69 7.49
CA ALA A 29 -6.58 -18.08 7.42
C ALA A 29 -6.48 -17.12 6.24
N VAL A 30 -7.02 -17.50 5.07
CA VAL A 30 -7.11 -16.63 3.90
C VAL A 30 -7.96 -15.40 4.20
N ALA A 31 -9.11 -15.58 4.85
CA ALA A 31 -9.98 -14.47 5.23
C ALA A 31 -9.30 -13.50 6.21
N ALA A 32 -8.59 -14.02 7.21
CA ALA A 32 -7.84 -13.22 8.17
C ALA A 32 -6.70 -12.44 7.50
N GLU A 33 -5.92 -13.10 6.65
CA GLU A 33 -4.85 -12.45 5.88
C GLU A 33 -5.40 -11.29 5.05
N LEU A 34 -6.43 -11.53 4.23
CA LEU A 34 -6.98 -10.51 3.35
C LEU A 34 -7.57 -9.32 4.14
N ARG A 35 -8.18 -9.60 5.30
CA ARG A 35 -8.63 -8.56 6.22
C ARG A 35 -7.46 -7.70 6.69
N ASP A 36 -6.39 -8.31 7.13
CA ASP A 36 -5.21 -7.60 7.64
C ASP A 36 -4.57 -6.73 6.55
N LEU A 37 -4.47 -7.24 5.31
CA LEU A 37 -3.99 -6.46 4.17
C LEU A 37 -4.86 -5.23 3.91
N VAL A 38 -6.18 -5.37 3.96
CA VAL A 38 -7.11 -4.25 3.73
C VAL A 38 -7.04 -3.22 4.86
N HIS A 39 -6.93 -3.65 6.12
CA HIS A 39 -6.74 -2.71 7.24
C HIS A 39 -5.41 -1.96 7.15
N GLN A 40 -4.33 -2.65 6.79
CA GLN A 40 -3.04 -2.01 6.55
C GLN A 40 -3.14 -0.99 5.41
N ALA A 41 -3.82 -1.34 4.32
CA ALA A 41 -4.05 -0.43 3.21
C ALA A 41 -4.92 0.77 3.58
N ALA A 42 -5.84 0.66 4.54
CA ALA A 42 -6.58 1.81 5.04
C ALA A 42 -5.66 2.81 5.77
N GLY A 43 -4.60 2.33 6.42
CA GLY A 43 -3.69 3.12 7.22
C GLY A 43 -4.31 3.58 8.55
N ASN A 44 -3.58 4.40 9.30
CA ASN A 44 -4.05 4.90 10.59
C ASN A 44 -5.03 6.05 10.37
N VAL A 45 -6.31 5.85 10.70
CA VAL A 45 -7.36 6.85 10.45
C VAL A 45 -8.27 6.99 11.66
N VAL A 46 -7.72 7.62 12.70
CA VAL A 46 -8.44 8.07 13.89
C VAL A 46 -9.57 9.02 13.48
N GLY A 47 -10.77 8.82 14.04
CA GLY A 47 -11.92 9.69 13.86
C GLY A 47 -12.68 9.55 12.53
N LYS A 48 -12.29 8.65 11.63
CA LYS A 48 -13.04 8.38 10.39
C LYS A 48 -14.04 7.24 10.56
N THR A 49 -15.16 7.33 9.86
CA THR A 49 -16.16 6.24 9.78
C THR A 49 -15.58 5.02 9.07
N VAL A 50 -16.10 3.82 9.37
CA VAL A 50 -15.73 2.57 8.68
C VAL A 50 -15.88 2.71 7.16
N ALA A 51 -16.94 3.35 6.68
CA ALA A 51 -17.14 3.59 5.25
C ALA A 51 -16.02 4.45 4.64
N ALA A 52 -15.50 5.44 5.37
CA ALA A 52 -14.37 6.24 4.90
C ALA A 52 -13.06 5.43 4.87
N GLN A 53 -12.85 4.55 5.85
CA GLN A 53 -11.68 3.66 5.90
C GLN A 53 -11.70 2.64 4.74
N VAL A 54 -12.84 2.00 4.48
CA VAL A 54 -13.00 1.07 3.34
C VAL A 54 -12.76 1.77 2.01
N ARG A 55 -13.30 2.99 1.83
CA ARG A 55 -13.04 3.79 0.61
C ARG A 55 -11.57 4.16 0.47
N GLN A 56 -10.88 4.47 1.57
CA GLN A 56 -9.46 4.76 1.56
C GLN A 56 -8.64 3.53 1.16
N ALA A 57 -8.90 2.37 1.77
CA ALA A 57 -8.28 1.11 1.36
C ALA A 57 -8.53 0.79 -0.11
N ALA A 58 -9.76 0.97 -0.59
CA ALA A 58 -10.10 0.74 -1.99
C ALA A 58 -9.26 1.61 -2.94
N ARG A 59 -9.11 2.90 -2.65
CA ARG A 59 -8.25 3.81 -3.43
C ARG A 59 -6.79 3.36 -3.43
N HIS A 60 -6.23 3.01 -2.28
CA HIS A 60 -4.84 2.57 -2.17
C HIS A 60 -4.57 1.28 -2.94
N LEU A 61 -5.51 0.34 -2.89
CA LEU A 61 -5.47 -0.93 -3.62
C LEU A 61 -5.88 -0.81 -5.11
N GLY A 62 -6.22 0.40 -5.58
CA GLY A 62 -6.61 0.64 -6.98
C GLY A 62 -7.95 0.01 -7.37
N TYR A 63 -8.84 -0.22 -6.41
CA TYR A 63 -10.22 -0.61 -6.65
C TYR A 63 -11.15 0.61 -6.72
N PRO A 64 -12.32 0.50 -7.38
CA PRO A 64 -13.38 1.48 -7.24
C PRO A 64 -13.77 1.68 -5.77
N ALA A 65 -14.19 2.90 -5.41
CA ALA A 65 -14.49 3.27 -4.01
C ALA A 65 -15.53 2.36 -3.33
N GLU A 66 -16.46 1.80 -4.11
CA GLU A 66 -17.53 0.91 -3.64
C GLU A 66 -17.26 -0.57 -3.94
N SER A 67 -15.99 -0.95 -4.10
CA SER A 67 -15.62 -2.33 -4.40
C SER A 67 -16.10 -3.28 -3.30
N TRP A 68 -17.03 -4.15 -3.67
CA TRP A 68 -17.55 -5.19 -2.79
C TRP A 68 -16.43 -6.09 -2.26
N ARG A 69 -15.37 -6.32 -3.06
CA ARG A 69 -14.22 -7.14 -2.65
C ARG A 69 -13.53 -6.55 -1.42
N VAL A 70 -13.21 -5.26 -1.46
CA VAL A 70 -12.54 -4.57 -0.34
C VAL A 70 -13.43 -4.58 0.89
N ARG A 71 -14.75 -4.39 0.72
CA ARG A 71 -15.71 -4.45 1.82
C ARG A 71 -15.83 -5.85 2.43
N GLU A 72 -15.93 -6.90 1.62
CA GLU A 72 -16.03 -8.27 2.11
C GLU A 72 -14.74 -8.72 2.82
N ALA A 73 -13.57 -8.36 2.27
CA ALA A 73 -12.28 -8.60 2.92
C ALA A 73 -12.14 -7.83 4.24
N TRP A 74 -12.58 -6.56 4.30
CA TRP A 74 -12.62 -5.77 5.54
C TRP A 74 -13.37 -6.49 6.67
N TYR A 75 -14.47 -7.17 6.35
CA TYR A 75 -15.26 -7.91 7.35
C TYR A 75 -14.84 -9.38 7.50
N GLY A 76 -13.73 -9.81 6.90
CA GLY A 76 -13.24 -11.20 6.99
C GLY A 76 -14.13 -12.22 6.27
N ARG A 77 -14.88 -11.81 5.24
CA ARG A 77 -15.80 -12.68 4.48
C ARG A 77 -15.20 -13.21 3.17
N ALA A 78 -13.87 -13.26 3.08
CA ALA A 78 -13.14 -13.63 1.87
C ALA A 78 -12.73 -15.12 1.79
N GLY A 79 -13.10 -15.95 2.77
CA GLY A 79 -12.65 -17.35 2.85
C GLY A 79 -13.14 -18.27 1.72
N ALA A 80 -14.22 -17.89 1.03
CA ALA A 80 -14.77 -18.63 -0.11
C ALA A 80 -14.40 -18.03 -1.47
N TRP A 81 -13.49 -17.05 -1.52
CA TRP A 81 -13.08 -16.45 -2.78
C TRP A 81 -12.28 -17.43 -3.64
N SER A 82 -12.34 -17.23 -4.96
CA SER A 82 -11.45 -17.92 -5.88
C SER A 82 -10.00 -17.53 -5.64
N ALA A 83 -9.07 -18.46 -5.88
CA ALA A 83 -7.63 -18.19 -5.80
C ALA A 83 -7.23 -16.95 -6.63
N THR A 84 -7.83 -16.79 -7.81
CA THR A 84 -7.60 -15.63 -8.69
C THR A 84 -7.96 -14.29 -8.05
N ALA A 85 -9.03 -14.23 -7.24
CA ALA A 85 -9.44 -13.02 -6.54
C ALA A 85 -8.55 -12.72 -5.33
N VAL A 86 -8.11 -13.77 -4.62
CA VAL A 86 -7.13 -13.66 -3.52
C VAL A 86 -5.82 -13.11 -4.05
N ASP A 87 -5.30 -13.68 -5.14
CA ASP A 87 -4.03 -13.27 -5.74
C ASP A 87 -4.09 -11.85 -6.34
N ASP A 88 -5.23 -11.45 -6.91
CA ASP A 88 -5.43 -10.07 -7.36
C ASP A 88 -5.28 -9.06 -6.21
N LEU A 89 -5.92 -9.32 -5.07
CA LEU A 89 -5.83 -8.44 -3.91
C LEU A 89 -4.39 -8.40 -3.36
N ARG A 90 -3.74 -9.55 -3.23
CA ARG A 90 -2.33 -9.64 -2.81
C ARG A 90 -1.40 -8.85 -3.73
N ARG A 91 -1.54 -9.01 -5.06
CA ARG A 91 -0.74 -8.27 -6.04
C ARG A 91 -0.96 -6.76 -5.93
N ARG A 92 -2.21 -6.32 -5.79
CA ARG A 92 -2.55 -4.90 -5.62
C ARG A 92 -1.98 -4.33 -4.33
N PHE A 93 -2.06 -5.09 -3.23
CA PHE A 93 -1.45 -4.72 -1.97
C PHE A 93 0.06 -4.60 -2.08
N ALA A 94 0.73 -5.59 -2.68
CA ALA A 94 2.19 -5.55 -2.90
C ALA A 94 2.60 -4.34 -3.75
N ALA A 95 1.86 -4.04 -4.82
CA ALA A 95 2.09 -2.87 -5.64
C ALA A 95 1.88 -1.56 -4.87
N TRP A 96 0.84 -1.48 -4.02
CA TRP A 96 0.62 -0.32 -3.14
C TRP A 96 1.75 -0.17 -2.13
N ARG A 97 2.11 -1.24 -1.41
CA ARG A 97 3.22 -1.24 -0.46
C ARG A 97 4.52 -0.81 -1.12
N ALA A 98 4.83 -1.33 -2.30
CA ALA A 98 6.02 -0.92 -3.05
C ALA A 98 6.01 0.57 -3.44
N ARG A 99 4.84 1.18 -3.69
CA ARG A 99 4.74 2.64 -3.89
C ARG A 99 4.92 3.41 -2.57
N GLU A 100 4.36 2.89 -1.49
CA GLU A 100 4.44 3.48 -0.15
C GLU A 100 5.86 3.42 0.43
N THR A 101 6.60 2.33 0.17
CA THR A 101 7.95 2.07 0.69
C THR A 101 9.05 2.26 -0.36
N GLY A 102 8.70 2.56 -1.61
CA GLY A 102 9.64 2.62 -2.73
C GLY A 102 10.61 3.80 -2.63
N PRO A 103 11.76 3.73 -3.33
CA PRO A 103 12.75 4.81 -3.44
C PRO A 103 12.23 5.94 -4.33
N SER A 104 11.19 6.62 -3.85
CA SER A 104 11.04 8.06 -4.05
C SER A 104 10.99 8.70 -2.66
N THR A 105 11.82 8.17 -1.77
CA THR A 105 11.84 8.62 -0.38
C THR A 105 12.11 10.11 -0.41
N LEU A 106 11.32 10.85 0.36
CA LEU A 106 11.57 12.25 0.64
C LEU A 106 13.07 12.49 0.89
N ALA A 107 13.75 11.54 1.54
CA ALA A 107 15.20 11.53 1.73
C ALA A 107 16.03 11.58 0.43
N GLN A 108 15.72 10.80 -0.61
CA GLN A 108 16.39 10.90 -1.91
C GLN A 108 16.12 12.25 -2.58
N ARG A 109 14.85 12.69 -2.59
CA ARG A 109 14.50 14.00 -3.17
C ARG A 109 15.18 15.16 -2.42
N VAL A 110 15.27 15.08 -1.09
CA VAL A 110 15.98 16.04 -0.25
C VAL A 110 17.49 15.98 -0.49
N GLY A 111 18.06 14.79 -0.68
CA GLY A 111 19.47 14.62 -1.03
C GLY A 111 19.80 15.25 -2.39
N GLU A 112 18.92 15.08 -3.37
CA GLU A 112 19.05 15.67 -4.71
C GLU A 112 18.92 17.20 -4.66
N VAL A 113 17.92 17.73 -3.93
CA VAL A 113 17.77 19.18 -3.71
C VAL A 113 19.01 19.78 -3.04
N ARG A 114 19.56 19.11 -2.01
CA ARG A 114 20.79 19.57 -1.34
C ARG A 114 21.98 19.63 -2.30
N ARG A 115 22.12 18.64 -3.18
CA ARG A 115 23.19 18.63 -4.17
C ARG A 115 23.05 19.79 -5.16
N LEU A 116 21.84 20.03 -5.66
CA LEU A 116 21.57 21.13 -6.60
C LEU A 116 21.84 22.50 -5.98
N LEU A 117 21.53 22.69 -4.69
CA LEU A 117 21.83 23.94 -3.98
C LEU A 117 23.34 24.20 -3.87
N VAL A 118 24.14 23.17 -3.56
CA VAL A 118 25.60 23.29 -3.50
C VAL A 118 26.20 23.65 -4.87
N ASP A 119 25.67 23.06 -5.95
CA ASP A 119 26.13 23.39 -7.31
C ASP A 119 25.76 24.82 -7.71
N LEU A 120 24.57 25.31 -7.32
CA LEU A 120 24.18 26.70 -7.52
C LEU A 120 25.08 27.69 -6.76
N ASP A 121 25.39 27.41 -5.49
CA ASP A 121 26.29 28.27 -4.69
C ASP A 121 27.67 28.37 -5.34
N ARG A 122 28.19 27.26 -5.88
CA ARG A 122 29.47 27.27 -6.62
C ARG A 122 29.39 28.10 -7.90
N GLN A 123 28.29 28.03 -8.64
CA GLN A 123 28.10 28.83 -9.86
C GLN A 123 28.04 30.32 -9.52
N ILE A 124 27.32 30.70 -8.47
CA ILE A 124 27.23 32.09 -7.98
C ILE A 124 28.61 32.60 -7.61
N ALA A 125 29.38 31.85 -6.82
CA ALA A 125 30.74 32.24 -6.44
C ALA A 125 31.68 32.39 -7.66
N GLY A 126 31.51 31.54 -8.67
CA GLY A 126 32.23 31.67 -9.94
C GLY A 126 31.90 32.97 -10.69
N LEU A 127 30.61 33.29 -10.80
CA LEU A 127 30.14 34.52 -11.44
C LEU A 127 30.59 35.78 -10.68
N GLU A 128 30.55 35.75 -9.35
CA GLU A 128 31.04 36.85 -8.51
C GLU A 128 32.54 37.12 -8.74
N ALA A 129 33.35 36.06 -8.87
CA ALA A 129 34.78 36.19 -9.16
C ALA A 129 35.03 36.75 -10.57
N GLU A 130 34.25 36.33 -11.58
CA GLU A 130 34.34 36.88 -12.94
C GLU A 130 33.99 38.36 -12.96
N VAL A 131 32.90 38.77 -12.31
CA VAL A 131 32.48 40.18 -12.19
C VAL A 131 33.54 41.02 -11.49
N ALA A 132 34.12 40.53 -10.39
CA ALA A 132 35.22 41.22 -9.69
C ALA A 132 36.46 41.37 -10.60
N GLY A 133 36.79 40.35 -11.39
CA GLY A 133 37.90 40.37 -12.35
C GLY A 133 37.68 41.28 -13.56
N MET A 134 36.43 41.61 -13.90
CA MET A 134 36.10 42.61 -14.92
C MET A 134 36.25 44.04 -14.39
N HIS A 135 35.83 44.30 -13.15
CA HIS A 135 35.95 45.63 -12.53
C HIS A 135 37.40 46.00 -12.15
N GLY A 136 38.24 45.02 -11.79
CA GLY A 136 39.66 45.24 -11.51
C GLY A 136 40.51 45.58 -12.74
N ARG A 137 40.06 45.24 -13.95
CA ARG A 137 40.78 45.53 -15.21
C ARG A 137 40.46 46.90 -15.83
N GLY A 138 39.39 47.56 -15.39
CA GLY A 138 38.99 48.89 -15.89
C GLY A 138 39.70 50.08 -15.24
N SER A 139 40.51 49.86 -14.21
CA SER A 139 41.20 50.94 -13.46
C SER A 139 42.68 51.12 -13.80
N SER A 140 43.20 50.40 -14.81
CA SER A 140 44.58 50.58 -15.31
C SER A 140 44.57 51.30 -16.65
N SER A 141 44.16 52.56 -16.67
CA SER A 141 44.42 53.46 -17.79
C SER A 141 44.53 54.89 -17.27
N ASP A 142 45.65 55.19 -16.62
CA ASP A 142 46.18 56.55 -16.50
C ASP A 142 47.71 56.46 -16.64
N ALA A 143 48.21 56.92 -17.80
CA ALA A 143 49.56 57.44 -18.02
C ALA A 143 49.56 58.26 -19.31
#